data_AF-A0A665U299-F1
#
_entry.id   AF-A0A665U299-F1
#
_cell.length_a   1.000
_cell.length_b   1.000
_cell.length_c   1.000
_cell.angle_alpha   90.00
_cell.angle_beta   90.00
_cell.angle_gamma   90.00
#
_symmetry.space_group_name_H-M   'P 1'
#
loop_
_entity.id
_entity.type
_entity.pdbx_description
1 polymer ?
#
loop_
_entity_poly.entity_id
_entity_poly.type
_entity_poly.pdbx_seq_one_letter_code
_entity_poly.pdbx_strand_id
1 'polypeptide(L)'
;MMQGLGVGADSITFPALLSGSTFLAELRRCFRFVLSRMCCMIKQAVLLLLLAAAVSSQTVPAPQDCENAKKMLPSKDLHTLLGDWVLVWAISDKLQDWDLLVNISSTHIQFQLHDNKTLTLIERNNYIDGCATLMVNFTMPSEPSDEHIPLHSTAITEEKDGVVRPYNDPWVMDVYESCSDCLTVVYKESEAQFLMNYRREGHHSDVEQLTATHAHYRKQAECLGFTHEKTFIYDGVSGE
;
A
#
# COMPACT_ATOMS: atom_id res chain seq x y z
N MET A 1 -72.55 -35.38 -37.00
CA MET A 1 -71.49 -34.95 -37.94
C MET A 1 -70.16 -35.15 -37.21
N MET A 2 -69.32 -36.16 -37.43
CA MET A 2 -68.94 -36.87 -38.68
C MET A 2 -68.58 -35.85 -39.77
N GLN A 3 -67.41 -35.80 -40.41
CA GLN A 3 -66.25 -36.69 -40.69
C GLN A 3 -65.02 -35.77 -40.92
N GLY A 4 -63.74 -36.14 -40.87
CA GLY A 4 -63.06 -37.41 -41.16
C GLY A 4 -62.31 -37.34 -42.49
N LEU A 5 -61.09 -37.92 -42.52
CA LEU A 5 -60.20 -38.34 -43.64
C LEU A 5 -58.83 -37.61 -43.66
N GLY A 6 -57.67 -38.27 -43.70
CA GLY A 6 -57.29 -39.68 -43.70
C GLY A 6 -55.76 -39.78 -43.54
N VAL A 7 -55.26 -40.60 -42.60
CA VAL A 7 -54.62 -41.93 -42.78
C VAL A 7 -53.34 -41.96 -43.62
N GLY A 8 -52.24 -42.29 -42.95
CA GLY A 8 -51.04 -42.93 -43.48
C GLY A 8 -50.32 -43.62 -42.32
N ALA A 9 -50.55 -44.92 -42.16
CA ALA A 9 -49.99 -45.76 -41.11
C ALA A 9 -48.69 -46.40 -41.58
N ASP A 10 -47.72 -46.54 -40.68
CA ASP A 10 -46.82 -47.70 -40.64
C ASP A 10 -46.51 -48.04 -39.17
N SER A 11 -46.89 -49.26 -38.77
CA SER A 11 -46.48 -49.94 -37.53
C SER A 11 -44.99 -50.35 -37.63
N ILE A 12 -44.26 -50.81 -36.61
CA ILE A 12 -44.48 -52.00 -35.76
C ILE A 12 -43.63 -51.89 -34.46
N THR A 13 -44.21 -52.38 -33.36
CA THR A 13 -43.61 -53.08 -32.20
C THR A 13 -42.91 -52.33 -31.06
N PHE A 14 -43.50 -52.48 -29.86
CA PHE A 14 -42.77 -52.55 -28.59
C PHE A 14 -42.02 -53.88 -28.48
N PRO A 15 -40.90 -53.91 -27.72
CA PRO A 15 -40.86 -54.93 -26.69
C PRO A 15 -40.33 -54.43 -25.33
N ALA A 16 -40.98 -55.01 -24.31
CA ALA A 16 -40.40 -55.56 -23.09
C ALA A 16 -39.77 -54.64 -22.02
N LEU A 17 -40.40 -54.73 -20.84
CA LEU A 17 -39.84 -54.64 -19.49
C LEU A 17 -38.29 -54.69 -19.43
N LEU A 18 -37.69 -53.57 -18.99
CA LEU A 18 -36.32 -53.57 -18.49
C LEU A 18 -36.31 -54.05 -17.04
N SER A 19 -35.53 -55.11 -16.80
CA SER A 19 -35.28 -55.74 -15.51
C SER A 19 -34.65 -54.78 -14.49
N GLY A 20 -34.98 -54.93 -13.20
CA GLY A 20 -34.50 -54.07 -12.09
C GLY A 20 -32.98 -53.95 -11.88
N SER A 21 -32.15 -54.67 -12.64
CA SER A 21 -30.69 -54.57 -12.61
C SER A 21 -30.14 -53.32 -13.34
N THR A 22 -30.84 -52.80 -14.35
CA THR A 22 -30.38 -51.61 -15.11
C THR A 22 -30.66 -50.30 -14.36
N PHE A 23 -31.75 -50.23 -13.60
CA PHE A 23 -32.09 -49.06 -12.77
C PHE A 23 -31.10 -48.83 -11.61
N LEU A 24 -30.63 -49.91 -10.98
CA LEU A 24 -29.62 -49.84 -9.91
C LEU A 24 -28.24 -49.41 -10.42
N ALA A 25 -27.91 -49.70 -11.68
CA ALA A 25 -26.64 -49.30 -12.30
C ALA A 25 -26.60 -47.78 -12.58
N GLU A 26 -27.72 -47.20 -13.02
CA GLU A 26 -27.85 -45.75 -13.25
C GLU A 26 -27.88 -44.96 -11.93
N LEU A 27 -28.59 -45.45 -10.90
CA LEU A 27 -28.54 -44.87 -9.55
C LEU A 27 -27.12 -44.86 -8.97
N ARG A 28 -26.36 -45.94 -9.15
CA ARG A 28 -24.94 -46.01 -8.72
C ARG A 28 -24.05 -45.04 -9.51
N ARG A 29 -24.31 -44.82 -10.80
CA ARG A 29 -23.59 -43.80 -11.61
C ARG A 29 -23.91 -42.39 -11.14
N CYS A 30 -25.19 -42.07 -10.94
CA CYS A 30 -25.61 -40.79 -10.38
C CYS A 30 -24.98 -40.54 -9.00
N PHE A 31 -25.00 -41.51 -8.09
CA PHE A 31 -24.38 -41.36 -6.77
C PHE A 31 -22.86 -41.16 -6.85
N ARG A 32 -22.15 -41.88 -7.73
CA ARG A 32 -20.71 -41.64 -7.96
C ARG A 32 -20.42 -40.26 -8.55
N PHE A 33 -21.29 -39.79 -9.45
CA PHE A 33 -21.15 -38.47 -10.07
C PHE A 33 -21.43 -37.32 -9.09
N VAL A 34 -22.43 -37.49 -8.21
CA VAL A 34 -22.76 -36.53 -7.14
C VAL A 34 -21.66 -36.49 -6.08
N LEU A 35 -21.14 -37.64 -5.62
CA LEU A 35 -20.00 -37.68 -4.69
C LEU A 35 -18.73 -37.06 -5.30
N SER A 36 -18.45 -37.31 -6.59
CA SER A 36 -17.29 -36.75 -7.27
C SER A 36 -17.37 -35.22 -7.39
N ARG A 37 -18.55 -34.68 -7.70
CA ARG A 37 -18.78 -33.23 -7.73
C ARG A 37 -18.70 -32.60 -6.34
N MET A 38 -19.27 -33.22 -5.31
CA MET A 38 -19.16 -32.74 -3.92
C MET A 38 -17.69 -32.74 -3.44
N CYS A 39 -16.90 -33.76 -3.73
CA CYS A 39 -15.47 -33.79 -3.40
C CYS A 39 -14.66 -32.72 -4.14
N CYS A 40 -15.04 -32.35 -5.37
CA CYS A 40 -14.36 -31.30 -6.14
C CYS A 40 -14.65 -29.91 -5.56
N MET A 41 -15.91 -29.66 -5.18
CA MET A 41 -16.33 -28.40 -4.55
C MET A 41 -15.71 -28.21 -3.17
N ILE A 42 -15.57 -29.27 -2.37
CA ILE A 42 -14.91 -29.22 -1.05
C ILE A 42 -13.42 -28.92 -1.19
N LYS A 43 -12.73 -29.50 -2.17
CA LYS A 43 -11.30 -29.23 -2.41
C LYS A 43 -11.05 -27.80 -2.88
N GLN A 44 -11.92 -27.24 -3.72
CA GLN A 44 -11.82 -25.83 -4.13
C GLN A 44 -12.16 -24.85 -3.00
N ALA A 45 -13.17 -25.16 -2.17
CA ALA A 45 -13.52 -24.34 -1.01
C ALA A 45 -12.41 -24.32 0.06
N VAL A 46 -11.75 -25.46 0.32
CA VAL A 46 -10.62 -25.54 1.25
C VAL A 46 -9.39 -24.81 0.70
N LEU A 47 -9.13 -24.87 -0.61
CA LEU A 47 -8.02 -24.13 -1.23
C LEU A 47 -8.24 -22.60 -1.18
N LEU A 48 -9.48 -22.14 -1.36
CA LEU A 48 -9.85 -20.72 -1.23
C LEU A 48 -9.76 -20.23 0.23
N LEU A 49 -10.15 -21.06 1.21
CA LEU A 49 -9.98 -20.74 2.63
C LEU A 49 -8.51 -20.66 3.06
N LEU A 50 -7.63 -21.48 2.47
CA LEU A 50 -6.18 -21.42 2.75
C LEU A 50 -5.52 -20.19 2.10
N LEU A 51 -6.01 -19.72 0.96
CA LEU A 51 -5.52 -18.48 0.33
C LEU A 51 -5.98 -17.22 1.07
N ALA A 52 -7.17 -17.23 1.68
CA ALA A 52 -7.64 -16.14 2.53
C ALA A 52 -6.85 -15.99 3.84
N ALA A 53 -6.19 -17.06 4.31
CA ALA A 53 -5.34 -17.02 5.50
C ALA A 53 -3.93 -16.45 5.25
N ALA A 54 -3.56 -16.16 3.99
CA ALA A 54 -2.24 -15.65 3.62
C ALA A 54 -2.18 -14.12 3.46
N VAL A 55 -3.30 -13.40 3.65
CA VAL A 55 -3.25 -11.95 3.87
C VAL A 55 -2.92 -11.74 5.35
N SER A 56 -1.67 -11.97 5.73
CA SER A 56 -1.16 -11.43 6.98
C SER A 56 -1.19 -9.91 6.83
N SER A 57 -2.22 -9.26 7.38
CA SER A 57 -2.15 -7.84 7.68
C SER A 57 -0.86 -7.63 8.46
N GLN A 58 0.13 -6.99 7.84
CA GLN A 58 1.33 -6.57 8.54
C GLN A 58 0.90 -5.45 9.49
N THR A 59 0.34 -5.82 10.64
CA THR A 59 0.16 -4.91 11.76
C THR A 59 1.55 -4.72 12.35
N VAL A 60 2.19 -3.59 12.06
CA VAL A 60 3.44 -3.24 12.74
C VAL A 60 3.08 -2.97 14.20
N PRO A 61 3.55 -3.78 15.16
CA PRO A 61 3.29 -3.54 16.57
C PRO A 61 3.81 -2.14 16.93
N ALA A 62 3.07 -1.38 17.73
CA ALA A 62 3.61 -0.14 18.28
C ALA A 62 4.94 -0.43 19.00
N PRO A 63 6.00 0.39 18.83
CA PRO A 63 7.29 0.11 19.46
C PRO A 63 7.11 0.08 20.98
N GLN A 64 7.34 -1.08 21.60
CA GLN A 64 7.33 -1.21 23.06
C GLN A 64 8.53 -0.51 23.69
N ASP A 65 9.62 -0.40 22.94
CA ASP A 65 10.85 0.29 23.30
C ASP A 65 11.25 1.25 22.16
N CYS A 66 11.79 2.41 22.53
CA CYS A 66 12.20 3.46 21.60
C CYS A 66 13.47 3.10 20.82
N GLU A 67 14.21 2.08 21.24
CA GLU A 67 15.41 1.60 20.53
C GLU A 67 15.10 1.25 19.08
N ASN A 68 14.05 0.47 18.82
CA ASN A 68 13.65 0.11 17.46
C ASN A 68 13.06 1.30 16.69
N ALA A 69 12.32 2.18 17.37
CA ALA A 69 11.69 3.34 16.75
C ALA A 69 12.71 4.36 16.20
N LYS A 70 13.92 4.36 16.77
CA LYS A 70 15.05 5.23 16.41
C LYS A 70 16.00 4.60 15.41
N LYS A 71 15.79 3.33 15.03
CA LYS A 71 16.72 2.61 14.17
C LYS A 71 16.67 3.19 12.76
N MET A 72 17.82 3.70 12.32
CA MET A 72 17.95 4.37 11.03
C MET A 72 18.29 3.37 9.94
N LEU A 73 17.86 3.67 8.70
CA LEU A 73 18.13 2.84 7.55
C LEU A 73 19.64 2.85 7.25
N PRO A 74 20.29 1.68 7.15
CA PRO A 74 21.70 1.60 6.77
C PRO A 74 21.94 2.10 5.35
N SER A 75 23.10 2.69 5.13
CA SER A 75 23.50 3.28 3.83
C SER A 75 23.46 2.31 2.64
N LYS A 76 23.88 1.07 2.87
CA LYS A 76 23.84 -0.02 1.89
C LYS A 76 22.41 -0.35 1.42
N ASP A 77 21.41 0.01 2.22
CA ASP A 77 20.01 -0.30 1.97
C ASP A 77 19.26 0.89 1.33
N LEU A 78 19.97 1.93 0.87
CA LEU A 78 19.38 3.10 0.20
C LEU A 78 18.51 2.74 -1.01
N HIS A 79 18.85 1.66 -1.71
CA HIS A 79 18.08 1.14 -2.84
C HIS A 79 16.63 0.74 -2.47
N THR A 80 16.34 0.50 -1.18
CA THR A 80 15.00 0.18 -0.69
C THR A 80 14.03 1.36 -0.76
N LEU A 81 14.53 2.58 -0.91
CA LEU A 81 13.73 3.80 -1.11
C LEU A 81 13.03 3.84 -2.47
N LEU A 82 13.51 3.08 -3.44
CA LEU A 82 12.95 3.09 -4.80
C LEU A 82 11.47 2.69 -4.80
N GLY A 83 10.69 3.48 -5.53
CA GLY A 83 9.25 3.31 -5.67
C GLY A 83 8.49 4.61 -5.47
N ASP A 84 7.19 4.49 -5.63
CA ASP A 84 6.22 5.57 -5.43
C ASP A 84 5.56 5.38 -4.06
N TRP A 85 5.47 6.48 -3.32
CA TRP A 85 4.99 6.50 -1.95
C TRP A 85 3.98 7.62 -1.74
N VAL A 86 3.01 7.40 -0.88
CA VAL A 86 1.95 8.36 -0.52
C VAL A 86 2.03 8.67 0.95
N LEU A 87 2.04 9.95 1.29
CA LEU A 87 2.06 10.41 2.68
C LEU A 87 0.75 10.03 3.36
N VAL A 88 0.83 9.29 4.46
CA VAL A 88 -0.36 8.87 5.21
C VAL A 88 -0.49 9.53 6.57
N TRP A 89 0.64 9.95 7.15
CA TRP A 89 0.66 10.56 8.47
C TRP A 89 1.89 11.45 8.63
N ALA A 90 1.73 12.65 9.18
CA ALA A 90 2.87 13.53 9.48
C ALA A 90 2.68 14.34 10.76
N ILE A 91 3.80 14.78 11.33
CA ILE A 91 3.86 15.69 12.47
C ILE A 91 5.08 16.61 12.36
N SER A 92 4.95 17.85 12.86
CA SER A 92 6.07 18.80 13.00
C SER A 92 6.43 19.00 14.46
N ASP A 93 7.70 19.30 14.74
CA ASP A 93 8.16 19.71 16.07
C ASP A 93 7.81 21.17 16.41
N LYS A 94 7.37 21.96 15.41
CA LYS A 94 6.91 23.34 15.59
C LYS A 94 5.48 23.53 15.07
N LEU A 95 4.64 24.10 15.93
CA LEU A 95 3.26 24.47 15.60
C LEU A 95 3.14 25.54 14.51
N GLN A 96 4.13 26.42 14.40
CA GLN A 96 4.08 27.58 13.53
C GLN A 96 4.31 27.21 12.06
N ASP A 97 5.03 26.12 11.82
CA ASP A 97 5.29 25.58 10.48
C ASP A 97 4.25 24.52 10.07
N TRP A 98 3.23 24.30 10.92
CA TRP A 98 2.09 23.42 10.64
C TRP A 98 1.25 23.91 9.46
N ASP A 99 1.25 25.23 9.18
CA ASP A 99 0.47 25.82 8.08
C ASP A 99 0.85 25.22 6.71
N LEU A 100 2.08 24.71 6.57
CA LEU A 100 2.55 24.01 5.37
C LEU A 100 1.81 22.68 5.14
N LEU A 101 1.41 21.98 6.20
CA LEU A 101 0.73 20.67 6.13
C LEU A 101 -0.80 20.79 6.13
N VAL A 102 -1.37 21.90 6.59
CA VAL A 102 -2.84 22.07 6.72
C VAL A 102 -3.55 22.10 5.36
N ASN A 103 -2.90 22.66 4.35
CA ASN A 103 -3.53 22.85 3.04
C ASN A 103 -3.24 21.69 2.07
N ILE A 104 -2.48 20.69 2.49
CA ILE A 104 -2.16 19.53 1.66
C ILE A 104 -3.31 18.52 1.76
N SER A 105 -3.84 18.07 0.63
CA SER A 105 -4.78 16.95 0.55
C SER A 105 -4.03 15.62 0.34
N SER A 106 -3.00 15.62 -0.50
CA SER A 106 -2.14 14.46 -0.71
C SER A 106 -0.72 14.87 -1.09
N THR A 107 0.24 14.04 -0.69
CA THR A 107 1.64 14.16 -1.08
C THR A 107 2.10 12.81 -1.64
N HIS A 108 2.59 12.82 -2.87
CA HIS A 108 3.20 11.67 -3.52
C HIS A 108 4.69 11.92 -3.67
N ILE A 109 5.52 10.96 -3.27
CA ILE A 109 6.96 11.03 -3.45
C ILE A 109 7.49 9.87 -4.26
N GLN A 110 8.51 10.16 -5.06
CA GLN A 110 9.24 9.17 -5.85
C GLN A 110 10.73 9.38 -5.69
N PHE A 111 11.47 8.31 -5.43
CA PHE A 111 12.93 8.33 -5.38
C PHE A 111 13.53 7.80 -6.68
N GLN A 112 14.52 8.52 -7.19
CA GLN A 112 15.35 8.11 -8.33
C GLN A 112 16.81 8.04 -7.89
N LEU A 113 17.40 6.84 -7.92
CA LEU A 113 18.79 6.64 -7.54
C LEU A 113 19.70 6.91 -8.76
N HIS A 114 20.69 7.78 -8.61
CA HIS A 114 21.66 8.05 -9.67
C HIS A 114 22.93 7.21 -9.52
N ASP A 115 23.39 7.04 -8.29
CA ASP A 115 24.48 6.16 -7.91
C ASP A 115 24.30 5.65 -6.47
N ASN A 116 25.33 5.05 -5.88
CA ASN A 116 25.26 4.53 -4.53
C ASN A 116 25.27 5.60 -3.41
N LYS A 117 25.33 6.89 -3.74
CA LYS A 117 25.41 8.01 -2.79
C LYS A 117 24.42 9.14 -3.07
N THR A 118 23.88 9.21 -4.28
CA THR A 118 23.06 10.32 -4.74
C THR A 118 21.71 9.84 -5.24
N LEU A 119 20.67 10.58 -4.86
CA LEU A 119 19.31 10.34 -5.31
C LEU A 119 18.58 11.65 -5.55
N THR A 120 17.55 11.61 -6.39
CA THR A 120 16.57 12.68 -6.51
C THR A 120 15.25 12.21 -5.90
N LEU A 121 14.71 13.03 -5.00
CA LEU A 121 13.33 12.96 -4.54
C LEU A 121 12.49 13.87 -5.45
N ILE A 122 11.41 13.34 -5.99
CA ILE A 122 10.36 14.12 -6.65
C ILE A 122 9.13 14.04 -5.76
N GLU A 123 8.73 15.17 -5.21
CA GLU A 123 7.59 15.31 -4.33
C GLU A 123 6.50 16.12 -5.03
N ARG A 124 5.29 15.57 -5.09
CA ARG A 124 4.11 16.19 -5.69
C ARG A 124 3.11 16.43 -4.58
N ASN A 125 2.87 17.71 -4.30
CA ASN A 125 1.95 18.16 -3.29
C ASN A 125 0.68 18.68 -3.95
N ASN A 126 -0.43 18.06 -3.62
CA ASN A 126 -1.76 18.56 -3.93
C ASN A 126 -2.23 19.40 -2.76
N TYR A 127 -2.37 20.70 -3.00
CA TYR A 127 -2.96 21.64 -2.07
C TYR A 127 -4.43 21.88 -2.41
N ILE A 128 -5.20 22.38 -1.45
CA ILE A 128 -6.59 22.78 -1.66
C ILE A 128 -6.71 23.83 -2.80
N ASP A 129 -5.69 24.66 -3.00
CA ASP A 129 -5.69 25.79 -3.93
C ASP A 129 -4.76 25.59 -5.15
N GLY A 130 -4.17 24.41 -5.35
CA GLY A 130 -3.32 24.12 -6.51
C GLY A 130 -2.35 22.97 -6.27
N CYS A 131 -1.43 22.75 -7.21
CA CYS A 131 -0.42 21.71 -7.11
C CYS A 131 0.97 22.32 -7.14
N ALA A 132 1.93 21.71 -6.44
CA ALA A 132 3.34 22.03 -6.57
C ALA A 132 4.18 20.75 -6.67
N THR A 133 5.24 20.80 -7.46
CA THR A 133 6.23 19.73 -7.54
C THR A 133 7.56 20.23 -6.99
N LEU A 134 8.09 19.56 -5.98
CA LEU A 134 9.44 19.76 -5.49
C LEU A 134 10.36 18.68 -6.06
N MET A 135 11.52 19.09 -6.53
CA MET A 135 12.61 18.18 -6.89
C MET A 135 13.79 18.48 -5.99
N VAL A 136 14.24 17.48 -5.24
CA VAL A 136 15.33 17.60 -4.28
C VAL A 136 16.42 16.61 -4.63
N ASN A 137 17.63 17.12 -4.87
CA ASN A 137 18.80 16.28 -5.07
C ASN A 137 19.50 16.05 -3.73
N PHE A 138 19.52 14.82 -3.25
CA PHE A 138 20.21 14.43 -2.04
C PHE A 138 21.54 13.74 -2.33
N THR A 139 22.51 13.96 -1.45
CA THR A 139 23.77 13.21 -1.42
C THR A 139 24.09 12.74 -0.02
N MET A 140 24.68 11.55 0.08
CA MET A 140 25.38 11.12 1.29
C MET A 140 26.67 11.95 1.48
N PRO A 141 27.14 12.17 2.71
CA PRO A 141 28.42 12.79 3.02
C PRO A 141 29.59 11.99 2.43
N SER A 142 30.69 12.70 2.19
CA SER A 142 31.92 12.12 1.61
C SER A 142 32.55 11.03 2.48
N GLU A 143 32.45 11.17 3.80
CA GLU A 143 32.92 10.22 4.82
C GLU A 143 31.71 9.59 5.54
N PRO A 144 31.05 8.62 4.90
CA PRO A 144 29.89 7.97 5.46
C PRO A 144 30.25 7.11 6.67
N SER A 145 29.44 7.15 7.74
CA SER A 145 29.49 6.10 8.76
C SER A 145 28.84 4.83 8.23
N ASP A 146 29.31 3.66 8.67
CA ASP A 146 28.71 2.37 8.28
C ASP A 146 27.34 2.12 8.97
N GLU A 147 27.01 2.89 10.01
CA GLU A 147 25.80 2.67 10.82
C GLU A 147 24.59 3.45 10.30
N HIS A 148 24.78 4.73 9.99
CA HIS A 148 23.73 5.62 9.51
C HIS A 148 24.34 6.80 8.77
N ILE A 149 23.64 7.29 7.74
CA ILE A 149 24.04 8.47 7.02
C ILE A 149 22.84 9.39 6.75
N PRO A 150 22.89 10.66 7.18
CA PRO A 150 21.90 11.65 6.78
C PRO A 150 22.08 12.02 5.31
N LEU A 151 20.98 12.20 4.58
CA LEU A 151 20.99 12.64 3.20
C LEU A 151 20.89 14.16 3.16
N HIS A 152 21.88 14.83 2.59
CA HIS A 152 21.93 16.28 2.52
C HIS A 152 21.46 16.77 1.16
N SER A 153 20.54 17.74 1.14
CA SER A 153 20.12 18.38 -0.10
C SER A 153 21.27 19.19 -0.69
N THR A 154 21.47 19.04 -2.00
CA THR A 154 22.47 19.78 -2.79
C THR A 154 21.82 20.83 -3.68
N ALA A 155 20.58 20.58 -4.09
CA ALA A 155 19.75 21.49 -4.86
C ALA A 155 18.28 21.15 -4.60
N ILE A 156 17.45 22.18 -4.48
CA ILE A 156 16.00 22.07 -4.38
C ILE A 156 15.38 23.03 -5.38
N THR A 157 14.40 22.54 -6.14
CA THR A 157 13.58 23.37 -7.03
C THR A 157 12.12 23.09 -6.79
N GLU A 158 11.31 24.14 -6.76
CA GLU A 158 9.86 24.07 -6.70
C GLU A 158 9.28 24.54 -8.04
N GLU A 159 8.43 23.71 -8.63
CA GLU A 159 7.57 24.08 -9.74
C GLU A 159 6.15 24.33 -9.22
N LYS A 160 5.63 25.53 -9.47
CA LYS A 160 4.23 25.87 -9.22
C LYS A 160 3.69 26.67 -10.41
N ASP A 161 2.53 26.27 -10.91
CA ASP A 161 1.86 26.88 -12.07
C ASP A 161 2.77 26.99 -13.32
N GLY A 162 3.61 25.98 -13.57
CA GLY A 162 4.56 25.94 -14.68
C GLY A 162 5.79 26.85 -14.52
N VAL A 163 5.98 27.47 -13.35
CA VAL A 163 7.14 28.29 -13.02
C VAL A 163 8.05 27.56 -12.05
N VAL A 164 9.28 27.29 -12.48
CA VAL A 164 10.32 26.67 -11.64
C VAL A 164 11.13 27.74 -10.92
N ARG A 165 11.30 27.58 -9.60
CA ARG A 165 12.11 28.46 -8.76
C ARG A 165 13.06 27.65 -7.88
N PRO A 166 14.28 28.16 -7.63
CA PRO A 166 15.15 27.56 -6.63
C PRO A 166 14.58 27.77 -5.23
N TYR A 167 14.68 26.75 -4.40
CA TYR A 167 14.39 26.82 -2.97
C TYR A 167 15.73 26.79 -2.22
N ASN A 168 16.02 27.83 -1.44
CA ASN A 168 17.38 28.09 -0.94
C ASN A 168 17.64 27.57 0.47
N ASP A 169 16.63 27.01 1.13
CA ASP A 169 16.79 26.48 2.47
C ASP A 169 17.15 24.99 2.40
N PRO A 170 18.36 24.61 2.84
CA PRO A 170 18.83 23.24 2.70
C PRO A 170 18.11 22.30 3.67
N TRP A 171 17.90 21.08 3.21
CA TRP A 171 17.25 20.01 3.97
C TRP A 171 18.23 18.91 4.31
N VAL A 172 18.03 18.30 5.47
CA VAL A 172 18.64 17.03 5.84
C VAL A 172 17.54 15.99 6.01
N MET A 173 17.68 14.86 5.35
CA MET A 173 16.71 13.78 5.38
C MET A 173 17.28 12.56 6.09
N ASP A 174 16.61 12.17 7.18
CA ASP A 174 16.90 10.98 7.94
C ASP A 174 15.86 9.90 7.62
N VAL A 175 16.33 8.72 7.23
CA VAL A 175 15.44 7.59 6.90
C VAL A 175 15.52 6.55 8.01
N TYR A 176 14.36 6.04 8.43
CA TYR A 176 14.24 5.03 9.48
C TYR A 176 13.89 3.67 8.90
N GLU A 177 14.38 2.61 9.54
CA GLU A 177 13.96 1.25 9.20
C GLU A 177 12.46 1.08 9.42
N SER A 178 11.78 0.45 8.47
CA SER A 178 10.32 0.28 8.49
C SER A 178 9.91 -1.01 7.75
N CYS A 179 8.62 -1.20 7.49
CA CYS A 179 8.10 -2.38 6.78
C CYS A 179 8.30 -2.30 5.25
N SER A 180 8.03 -3.39 4.51
CA SER A 180 8.21 -3.44 3.04
C SER A 180 7.41 -2.39 2.25
N ASP A 181 6.27 -2.01 2.80
CA ASP A 181 5.29 -1.08 2.20
C ASP A 181 5.10 0.17 3.05
N CYS A 182 6.06 0.44 3.94
CA CYS A 182 6.14 1.60 4.79
C CYS A 182 7.41 2.38 4.46
N LEU A 183 7.38 3.69 4.66
CA LEU A 183 8.57 4.51 4.66
C LEU A 183 8.41 5.57 5.74
N THR A 184 9.44 5.73 6.58
CA THR A 184 9.47 6.75 7.62
C THR A 184 10.69 7.64 7.40
N VAL A 185 10.43 8.94 7.30
CA VAL A 185 11.43 9.96 7.02
C VAL A 185 11.28 11.09 8.03
N VAL A 186 12.41 11.63 8.50
CA VAL A 186 12.45 12.94 9.17
C VAL A 186 13.15 13.92 8.24
N TYR A 187 12.42 14.92 7.78
CA TYR A 187 12.99 16.09 7.12
C TYR A 187 13.38 17.12 8.17
N LYS A 188 14.60 17.65 8.06
CA LYS A 188 15.14 18.68 8.95
C LYS A 188 15.48 19.88 8.12
N GLU A 189 14.80 20.98 8.39
CA GLU A 189 15.05 22.29 7.81
C GLU A 189 15.78 23.17 8.84
N SER A 190 16.10 24.41 8.46
CA SER A 190 16.76 25.38 9.34
C SER A 190 15.95 25.68 10.60
N GLU A 191 14.62 25.73 10.45
CA GLU A 191 13.71 26.13 11.52
C GLU A 191 12.81 25.00 12.00
N ALA A 192 12.56 23.93 11.26
CA ALA A 192 11.60 22.90 11.68
C ALA A 192 12.04 21.49 11.31
N GLN A 193 11.44 20.51 11.96
CA GLN A 193 11.54 19.11 11.58
C GLN A 193 10.16 18.52 11.35
N PHE A 194 10.08 17.63 10.38
CA PHE A 194 8.85 16.95 10.00
C PHE A 194 9.08 15.45 10.00
N LEU A 195 8.39 14.73 10.87
CA LEU A 195 8.31 13.28 10.81
C LEU A 195 7.17 12.91 9.86
N MET A 196 7.51 12.24 8.78
CA MET A 196 6.61 11.86 7.71
C MET A 196 6.59 10.34 7.53
N ASN A 197 5.39 9.77 7.54
CA ASN A 197 5.14 8.35 7.35
C ASN A 197 4.35 8.14 6.07
N TYR A 198 4.90 7.32 5.19
CA TYR A 198 4.36 7.02 3.89
C TYR A 198 3.98 5.55 3.77
N ARG A 199 3.10 5.26 2.83
CA ARG A 199 2.80 3.91 2.36
C ARG A 199 3.10 3.80 0.89
N ARG A 200 3.50 2.61 0.45
CA ARG A 200 3.72 2.34 -0.96
C ARG A 200 2.45 2.62 -1.77
N GLU A 201 2.61 3.13 -2.98
CA GLU A 201 1.50 3.31 -3.92
C GLU A 201 0.63 2.04 -4.02
N GLY A 202 -0.69 2.21 -4.03
CA GLY A 202 -1.67 1.12 -3.96
C GLY A 202 -1.91 0.47 -2.58
N HIS A 203 -1.15 0.83 -1.54
CA HIS A 203 -1.31 0.31 -0.16
C HIS A 203 -1.72 1.40 0.85
N HIS A 204 -2.14 2.56 0.35
CA HIS A 204 -2.48 3.75 1.16
C HIS A 204 -3.98 3.98 1.34
N SER A 205 -4.84 3.25 0.62
CA SER A 205 -6.29 3.53 0.60
C SER A 205 -7.10 2.75 1.66
N ASP A 206 -6.49 1.81 2.38
CA ASP A 206 -7.16 1.06 3.45
C ASP A 206 -7.20 1.91 4.74
N VAL A 207 -8.27 2.69 4.89
CA VAL A 207 -8.47 3.62 6.02
C VAL A 207 -8.48 2.90 7.38
N GLU A 208 -9.01 1.67 7.45
CA GLU A 208 -9.01 0.90 8.71
C GLU A 208 -7.58 0.51 9.09
N GLN A 209 -6.81 0.04 8.10
CA GLN A 209 -5.39 -0.29 8.31
C GLN A 209 -4.58 0.96 8.70
N LEU A 210 -4.78 2.09 8.03
CA LEU A 210 -4.11 3.35 8.37
C LEU A 210 -4.46 3.81 9.79
N THR A 211 -5.73 3.73 10.16
CA THR A 211 -6.19 4.12 11.49
C THR A 211 -5.55 3.24 12.58
N ALA A 212 -5.41 1.94 12.31
CA ALA A 212 -4.76 1.00 13.21
C ALA A 212 -3.26 1.32 13.42
N THR A 213 -2.58 1.92 12.44
CA THR A 213 -1.16 2.29 12.57
C THR A 213 -0.93 3.63 13.26
N HIS A 214 -1.95 4.46 13.46
CA HIS A 214 -1.80 5.77 14.12
C HIS A 214 -1.16 5.69 15.52
N ALA A 215 -1.47 4.65 16.29
CA ALA A 215 -0.85 4.46 17.61
C ALA A 215 0.67 4.18 17.50
N HIS A 216 1.08 3.44 16.47
CA HIS A 216 2.48 3.20 16.17
C HIS A 216 3.19 4.51 15.77
N TYR A 217 2.62 5.30 14.86
CA TYR A 217 3.21 6.58 14.44
C TYR A 217 3.35 7.58 15.58
N ARG A 218 2.32 7.71 16.43
CA ARG A 218 2.41 8.56 17.62
C ARG A 218 3.51 8.12 18.56
N LYS A 219 3.66 6.80 18.77
CA LYS A 219 4.69 6.26 19.64
C LYS A 219 6.09 6.48 19.07
N GLN A 220 6.27 6.33 17.76
CA GLN A 220 7.52 6.68 17.10
C GLN A 220 7.84 8.17 17.25
N ALA A 221 6.84 9.04 17.05
CA ALA A 221 6.98 10.48 17.25
C ALA A 221 7.43 10.83 18.70
N GLU A 222 6.83 10.20 19.72
CA GLU A 222 7.27 10.34 21.13
C GLU A 222 8.74 9.95 21.30
N CYS A 223 9.13 8.80 20.74
CA CYS A 223 10.50 8.30 20.83
C CYS A 223 11.50 9.24 20.16
N LEU A 224 11.09 9.91 19.09
CA LEU A 224 11.89 10.88 18.35
C LEU A 224 11.80 12.31 18.91
N GLY A 225 10.99 12.55 19.95
CA GLY A 225 10.90 13.84 20.66
C GLY A 225 9.91 14.84 20.06
N PHE A 226 9.02 14.43 19.16
CA PHE A 226 7.96 15.27 18.61
C PHE A 226 6.80 15.42 19.61
N THR A 227 6.20 16.62 19.67
CA THR A 227 5.03 16.92 20.50
C THR A 227 3.73 16.80 19.71
N HIS A 228 2.70 16.14 20.28
CA HIS A 228 1.50 15.66 19.56
C HIS A 228 0.42 16.70 19.27
N GLU A 229 0.76 17.98 19.17
CA GLU A 229 -0.28 19.01 19.19
C GLU A 229 -1.14 19.03 17.91
N LYS A 230 -0.54 18.76 16.74
CA LYS A 230 -1.26 18.63 15.46
C LYS A 230 -0.62 17.57 14.57
N THR A 231 -1.45 16.80 13.89
CA THR A 231 -1.00 15.73 12.98
C THR A 231 -1.78 15.77 11.66
N PHE A 232 -1.09 15.46 10.58
CA PHE A 232 -1.67 15.25 9.26
C PHE A 232 -2.11 13.80 9.20
N ILE A 233 -3.29 13.56 8.67
CA ILE A 233 -3.87 12.24 8.50
C ILE A 233 -4.48 12.20 7.11
N TYR A 234 -3.99 11.28 6.29
CA TYR A 234 -4.53 11.06 4.96
C TYR A 234 -5.93 10.46 5.02
N ASP A 235 -6.81 10.88 4.11
CA ASP A 235 -8.23 10.49 4.09
C ASP A 235 -8.47 9.14 3.39
N GLY A 236 -7.46 8.57 2.71
CA GLY A 236 -7.54 7.33 1.96
C GLY A 236 -8.18 7.46 0.58
N VAL A 237 -8.58 8.66 0.15
CA VAL A 237 -9.35 8.91 -1.08
C VAL A 237 -8.68 9.95 -1.98
N SER A 238 -7.99 10.93 -1.41
CA SER A 238 -7.33 12.01 -2.15
C SER A 238 -6.16 11.44 -2.97
N GLY A 239 -6.38 11.10 -4.24
CA GLY A 239 -5.37 10.53 -5.14
C GLY A 239 -5.36 11.23 -6.50
N GLU A 240 -4.15 11.63 -6.92
CA GLU A 240 -3.74 12.36 -8.16
C GLU A 240 -4.60 13.55 -8.61
#